data_AF-A0A1M5WR89-F1
#
_entry.id   AF-A0A1M5WR89-F1
#
_cell.length_a   1.000
_cell.length_b   1.000
_cell.length_c   1.000
_cell.angle_alpha   90.00
_cell.angle_beta   90.00
_cell.angle_gamma   90.00
#
_symmetry.space_group_name_H-M   'P 1'
#
loop_
_entity.id
_entity.type
_entity.pdbx_description
1 polymer ?
#
loop_
_entity_poly.entity_id
_entity_poly.type
_entity_poly.pdbx_seq_one_letter_code
_entity_poly.pdbx_strand_id
1 'polypeptide(L)' 'MITEEFKSKKSRSVFTVSGKTERTFLTVSGEAATNRKVQDEVARIRKSGATWDEAVWTAKMLAATY' A
#
# COMPACT_ATOMS: atom_id res chain seq x y z
N MET A 1 -4.54 -8.75 14.07
CA MET A 1 -4.52 -7.76 12.96
C MET A 1 -3.12 -7.20 12.95
N ILE A 2 -2.37 -7.41 11.87
CA ILE A 2 -1.00 -6.91 11.73
C ILE A 2 -1.07 -5.68 10.84
N THR A 3 -0.36 -4.63 11.19
CA THR A 3 -0.35 -3.38 10.43
C THR A 3 1.09 -2.90 10.25
N GLU A 4 1.49 -2.60 9.03
CA GLU A 4 2.78 -1.99 8.70
C GLU A 4 2.57 -0.68 7.96
N GLU A 5 3.33 0.35 8.34
CA GLU A 5 3.32 1.66 7.68
C GLU A 5 4.67 1.94 7.01
N PHE A 6 4.59 2.34 5.75
CA PHE A 6 5.71 2.76 4.93
C PHE A 6 5.55 4.23 4.58
N LYS A 7 6.42 5.07 5.13
CA LYS A 7 6.45 6.50 4.79
C LYS A 7 7.35 6.71 3.60
N SER A 8 6.88 7.46 2.61
CA SER A 8 7.73 7.91 1.52
C SER A 8 8.77 8.89 2.04
N LYS A 9 10.00 8.76 1.51
CA LYS A 9 11.07 9.73 1.75
C LYS A 9 11.05 10.88 0.75
N LYS A 10 10.28 10.75 -0.34
CA LYS A 10 10.24 11.71 -1.45
C LYS A 10 9.01 12.62 -1.41
N SER A 11 7.90 12.13 -0.85
CA SER A 11 6.65 12.88 -0.69
C SER A 11 6.11 12.73 0.72
N ARG A 12 5.11 13.54 1.10
CA ARG A 12 4.39 13.39 2.39
C ARG A 12 3.38 12.24 2.38
N SER A 13 3.73 11.15 1.71
CA SER A 13 2.86 10.02 1.44
C SER A 13 3.11 8.89 2.43
N VAL A 14 2.05 8.22 2.87
CA VAL A 14 2.10 7.11 3.81
C VAL A 14 1.31 5.95 3.23
N PHE A 15 1.93 4.77 3.18
CA PHE A 15 1.35 3.53 2.68
C PHE A 15 1.18 2.57 3.85
N THR A 16 -0.06 2.23 4.17
CA THR A 16 -0.42 1.37 5.30
C THR A 16 -0.91 0.02 4.78
N VAL A 17 -0.24 -1.05 5.18
CA VAL A 17 -0.64 -2.42 4.91
C VAL A 17 -1.31 -2.98 6.16
N SER A 18 -2.53 -3.48 6.03
CA SER A 18 -3.30 -4.08 7.12
C SER A 18 -3.70 -5.49 6.77
N GLY A 19 -3.32 -6.45 7.61
CA GLY A 19 -3.43 -7.88 7.38
C GLY A 19 -4.40 -8.47 8.38
N LYS A 20 -5.47 -9.06 7.86
CA LYS A 20 -6.35 -9.95 8.61
C LYS A 20 -6.11 -11.37 8.10
N THR A 21 -6.35 -12.38 8.95
CA THR A 21 -6.09 -13.81 8.70
C THR A 21 -6.56 -14.31 7.32
N GLU A 22 -7.55 -13.67 6.72
CA GLU A 22 -8.13 -14.05 5.43
C GLU A 22 -7.95 -12.97 4.33
N ARG A 23 -7.41 -11.78 4.66
CA ARG A 23 -7.37 -10.67 3.70
C ARG A 23 -6.36 -9.59 4.06
N THR A 24 -5.60 -9.18 3.06
CA THR A 24 -4.70 -8.03 3.13
C THR A 24 -5.35 -6.79 2.52
N PHE A 25 -5.12 -5.64 3.12
CA PHE A 25 -5.57 -4.34 2.66
C PHE A 25 -4.36 -3.42 2.54
N LEU A 26 -4.23 -2.75 1.41
CA LEU A 26 -3.28 -1.66 1.23
C LEU A 26 -4.08 -0.34 1.24
N THR A 27 -3.61 0.64 1.99
CA THR A 27 -4.18 1.98 2.05
C THR A 27 -3.07 2.98 1.82
N VAL A 28 -3.39 4.10 1.17
CA VAL A 28 -2.44 5.20 0.94
C VAL A 28 -3.05 6.50 1.41
N SER A 29 -2.22 7.35 2.00
CA SER A 29 -2.55 8.70 2.46
C SER A 29 -1.48 9.69 1.98
N GLY A 30 -1.86 10.97 1.85
CA GLY A 30 -0.94 12.04 1.41
C GLY A 30 -0.95 12.27 -0.10
N GLU A 31 0.12 12.83 -0.63
CA GLU A 31 0.21 13.28 -2.04
C GLU A 31 0.09 12.11 -3.04
N ALA A 32 0.65 10.94 -2.71
CA ALA A 32 0.55 9.75 -3.56
C ALA A 32 -0.87 9.18 -3.59
N ALA A 33 -1.74 9.52 -2.63
CA ALA A 33 -3.11 9.02 -2.60
C ALA A 33 -3.98 9.57 -3.75
N THR A 34 -3.60 10.71 -4.33
CA THR A 34 -4.28 11.28 -5.51
C THR A 34 -3.69 10.75 -6.82
N ASN A 35 -2.58 10.03 -6.77
CA ASN A 35 -1.95 9.49 -7.96
C ASN A 35 -2.71 8.26 -8.47
N ARG A 36 -3.22 8.35 -9.70
CA ARG A 36 -4.02 7.28 -10.31
C ARG A 36 -3.30 5.93 -10.38
N LYS A 37 -1.98 5.92 -10.61
CA LYS A 37 -1.19 4.68 -10.64
C LYS A 37 -1.15 3.99 -9.28
N VAL A 38 -1.01 4.78 -8.22
CA VAL A 38 -1.01 4.30 -6.85
C VAL A 38 -2.38 3.73 -6.49
N GLN A 39 -3.45 4.43 -6.85
CA GLN A 39 -4.81 3.94 -6.62
C GLN A 39 -5.11 2.63 -7.36
N ASP A 40 -4.59 2.47 -8.58
CA ASP A 40 -4.77 1.24 -9.37
C ASP A 40 -4.08 0.04 -8.69
N GLU A 41 -2.84 0.22 -8.23
CA GLU A 41 -2.12 -0.82 -7.48
C GLU A 41 -2.80 -1.17 -6.16
N VAL A 42 -3.27 -0.15 -5.42
CA VAL A 42 -4.05 -0.37 -4.19
C VAL A 42 -5.33 -1.18 -4.48
N ALA A 43 -6.04 -0.84 -5.56
CA ALA A 43 -7.23 -1.57 -5.97
C ALA A 43 -6.90 -3.00 -6.41
N ARG A 44 -5.77 -3.21 -7.11
CA ARG A 44 -5.27 -4.53 -7.52
C ARG A 44 -5.04 -5.42 -6.31
N ILE A 45 -4.29 -4.94 -5.31
CA ILE A 45 -4.01 -5.68 -4.07
C ILE A 45 -5.31 -6.05 -3.35
N ARG A 46 -6.27 -5.11 -3.28
CA ARG A 46 -7.56 -5.33 -2.60
C ARG A 46 -8.49 -6.30 -3.33
N LYS A 47 -8.45 -6.34 -4.67
CA LYS A 47 -9.27 -7.22 -5.51
C LYS A 47 -8.66 -8.61 -5.68
N SER A 48 -7.35 -8.70 -5.84
CA SER A 48 -6.66 -9.95 -6.18
C SER A 48 -6.53 -10.91 -5.00
N GLY A 49 -6.85 -10.47 -3.78
CA GLY A 49 -6.61 -11.28 -2.59
C GLY A 49 -5.11 -11.46 -2.33
N ALA A 50 -4.31 -10.43 -2.60
CA ALA A 50 -2.86 -10.51 -2.50
C ALA A 50 -2.41 -10.89 -1.08
N THR A 51 -1.33 -11.68 -1.02
CA THR A 51 -0.72 -12.10 0.24
C THR A 51 -0.13 -10.91 0.98
N TRP A 52 0.14 -11.10 2.28
CA TRP A 52 0.79 -10.09 3.11
C TRP A 52 2.10 -9.60 2.49
N ASP A 53 2.94 -10.54 2.05
CA ASP A 53 4.25 -10.24 1.47
C ASP A 53 4.14 -9.41 0.19
N GLU A 54 3.18 -9.75 -0.70
CA GLU A 54 2.96 -8.98 -1.92
C GLU A 54 2.49 -7.55 -1.63
N ALA A 55 1.59 -7.38 -0.67
CA ALA A 55 1.12 -6.05 -0.27
C ALA A 55 2.23 -5.21 0.37
N VAL A 56 3.07 -5.81 1.21
CA VAL A 56 4.23 -5.16 1.84
C VAL A 56 5.27 -4.77 0.79
N TRP A 57 5.59 -5.67 -0.14
CA TRP A 57 6.53 -5.39 -1.22
C TRP A 57 6.03 -4.24 -2.11
N THR A 58 4.74 -4.28 -2.47
CA THR A 58 4.10 -3.22 -3.27
C THR A 58 4.10 -1.88 -2.54
N ALA A 59 3.77 -1.87 -1.23
CA ALA A 59 3.83 -0.65 -0.42
C ALA A 59 5.24 -0.05 -0.37
N LYS A 60 6.27 -0.88 -0.19
CA LYS A 60 7.68 -0.44 -0.22
C LYS A 60 8.08 0.15 -1.56
N MET A 61 7.70 -0.52 -2.66
CA MET A 61 7.97 -0.05 -4.02
C MET A 61 7.32 1.31 -4.29
N LEU A 62 6.04 1.47 -3.91
CA LEU A 62 5.31 2.73 -4.08
C LEU A 62 5.90 3.84 -3.21
N ALA A 63 6.26 3.56 -1.95
CA ALA A 63 6.89 4.52 -1.05
C ALA A 63 8.31 4.95 -1.47
N ALA A 64 9.03 4.10 -2.21
CA ALA A 64 10.33 4.46 -2.77
C ALA A 64 10.22 5.27 -4.07
N THR A 65 9.14 5.05 -4.82
CA THR A 65 8.89 5.66 -6.12
C THR A 65 8.30 7.07 -5.98
N TYR A 66 7.27 7.21 -5.16
CA TYR A 66 6.49 8.43 -4.94
C TYR A 66 6.77 8.99 -3.56
#